data_AF-X1JR78-F1
#
_entry.id   AF-X1JR78-F1
#
_cell.length_a   1.000
_cell.length_b   1.000
_cell.length_c   1.000
_cell.angle_alpha   90.00
_cell.angle_beta   90.00
_cell.angle_gamma   90.00
#
_symmetry.space_group_name_H-M   'P 1'
#
loop_
_entity.id
_entity.type
_entity.pdbx_description
1 polymer ?
#
loop_
_entity_poly.entity_id
_entity_poly.type
_entity_poly.pdbx_seq_one_letter_code
_entity_poly.pdbx_strand_id
1 'polypeptide(L)'
;LLSDKINGVGYLSFGAKSPGEILEMEKSLVQMNCAITNIVLNLNKYIGAQKLGGISTLYRFEIIHPATPLIEGEYKSSLYTGEINPIIRTYECLNCKSSIDIGINQLFSTIEELKTNGCPQCSHEFFSKISERKME
;
A
#
# COMPACT_ATOMS: atom_id res chain seq x y z
N LEU A 1 -14.48 -13.25 -18.94
CA LEU A 1 -13.22 -12.62 -18.46
C LEU A 1 -12.08 -13.62 -18.53
N LEU A 2 -12.24 -14.84 -17.99
CA LEU A 2 -11.30 -15.94 -18.18
C LEU A 2 -11.09 -16.22 -19.68
N SER A 3 -9.85 -16.52 -20.05
CA SER A 3 -9.34 -16.53 -21.42
C SER A 3 -8.81 -17.90 -21.78
N ASP A 4 -9.17 -18.38 -22.98
CA ASP A 4 -8.67 -19.61 -23.60
C ASP A 4 -7.52 -19.33 -24.60
N LYS A 5 -6.95 -18.11 -24.57
CA LYS A 5 -5.86 -17.70 -25.49
C LYS A 5 -4.52 -18.34 -25.12
N ILE A 6 -3.73 -18.64 -26.16
CA ILE A 6 -2.38 -19.22 -26.08
C ILE A 6 -1.37 -18.26 -25.44
N ASN A 7 -1.60 -16.94 -25.58
CA ASN A 7 -0.78 -15.92 -24.94
C ASN A 7 -1.29 -15.61 -23.52
N GLY A 8 -0.37 -15.31 -22.60
CA GLY A 8 -0.70 -15.04 -21.20
C GLY A 8 -1.66 -13.85 -21.02
N VAL A 9 -2.50 -13.91 -19.97
CA VAL A 9 -3.44 -12.85 -19.62
C VAL A 9 -3.21 -12.43 -18.18
N GLY A 10 -3.19 -11.12 -17.93
CA GLY A 10 -3.05 -10.55 -16.60
C GLY A 10 -4.28 -9.76 -16.17
N TYR A 11 -4.47 -9.68 -14.85
CA TYR A 11 -5.55 -8.95 -14.21
C TYR A 11 -4.98 -8.12 -13.06
N LEU A 12 -5.23 -6.81 -13.07
CA LEU A 12 -4.83 -5.90 -11.99
C LEU A 12 -6.09 -5.24 -11.44
N SER A 13 -6.34 -5.41 -10.13
CA SER A 13 -7.44 -4.74 -9.44
C SER A 13 -6.91 -3.95 -8.26
N PHE A 14 -7.14 -2.64 -8.28
CA PHE A 14 -6.72 -1.74 -7.21
C PHE A 14 -7.73 -0.60 -7.02
N GLY A 15 -7.67 0.05 -5.85
CA GLY A 15 -8.53 1.19 -5.52
C GLY A 15 -8.27 2.41 -6.41
N ALA A 16 -9.08 3.46 -6.30
CA ALA A 16 -8.93 4.67 -7.11
C ALA A 16 -7.51 5.27 -7.02
N LYS A 17 -6.97 5.68 -8.16
CA LYS A 17 -5.66 6.33 -8.31
C LYS A 17 -5.82 7.62 -9.10
N SER A 18 -4.87 8.54 -8.93
CA SER A 18 -4.85 9.75 -9.74
C SER A 18 -4.60 9.43 -11.22
N PRO A 19 -5.04 10.29 -12.16
CA PRO A 19 -4.78 10.08 -13.59
C PRO A 19 -3.29 9.92 -13.91
N GLY A 20 -2.41 10.62 -13.18
CA GLY A 20 -0.96 10.48 -13.34
C GLY A 20 -0.45 9.09 -12.94
N GLU A 21 -0.89 8.55 -11.80
CA GLU A 21 -0.54 7.19 -11.38
C GLU A 21 -1.08 6.12 -12.34
N ILE A 22 -2.28 6.32 -12.90
CA ILE A 22 -2.83 5.43 -13.92
C ILE A 22 -1.96 5.45 -15.18
N LEU A 23 -1.59 6.63 -15.68
CA LEU A 23 -0.76 6.76 -16.88
C LEU A 23 0.60 6.06 -16.72
N GLU A 24 1.25 6.20 -15.57
CA GLU A 24 2.55 5.53 -15.32
C GLU A 24 2.41 4.00 -15.25
N MET A 25 1.30 3.50 -14.68
CA MET A 25 0.97 2.07 -14.71
C MET A 25 0.76 1.57 -16.14
N GLU A 26 -0.01 2.29 -16.96
CA GLU A 26 -0.28 1.90 -18.35
C GLU A 26 1.00 1.91 -19.20
N LYS A 27 1.85 2.92 -19.04
CA LYS A 27 3.18 2.97 -19.67
C LYS A 27 4.03 1.76 -19.30
N SER A 28 4.03 1.37 -18.02
CA SER A 28 4.80 0.21 -17.54
C SER A 28 4.31 -1.08 -18.19
N LEU A 29 2.99 -1.26 -18.34
CA LEU A 29 2.42 -2.40 -19.06
C LEU A 29 2.83 -2.41 -20.54
N VAL A 30 2.73 -1.27 -21.22
CA VAL A 30 3.12 -1.16 -22.64
C VAL A 30 4.60 -1.47 -22.84
N GLN A 31 5.48 -0.99 -21.94
CA GLN A 31 6.91 -1.29 -21.98
C GLN A 31 7.21 -2.79 -21.81
N MET A 32 6.40 -3.51 -21.04
CA MET A 32 6.48 -4.97 -20.89
C MET A 32 5.73 -5.73 -22.00
N ASN A 33 5.39 -5.07 -23.11
CA ASN A 33 4.64 -5.62 -24.23
C ASN A 33 3.25 -6.18 -23.85
N CYS A 34 2.57 -5.50 -22.92
CA CYS A 34 1.22 -5.84 -22.49
C CYS A 34 0.21 -4.82 -23.01
N ALA A 35 -0.90 -5.30 -23.58
CA ALA A 35 -1.97 -4.46 -24.09
C ALA A 35 -3.22 -4.57 -23.21
N ILE A 36 -3.67 -3.44 -22.64
CA ILE A 36 -4.94 -3.38 -21.89
C ILE A 36 -6.09 -3.56 -22.87
N THR A 37 -6.94 -4.57 -22.63
CA THR A 37 -8.07 -4.88 -23.52
C THR A 37 -9.41 -4.55 -22.89
N ASN A 38 -9.49 -4.51 -21.56
CA ASN A 38 -10.74 -4.22 -20.85
C ASN A 38 -10.46 -3.51 -19.53
N ILE A 39 -11.36 -2.59 -19.18
CA ILE A 39 -11.40 -1.92 -17.89
C ILE A 39 -12.80 -2.12 -17.32
N VAL A 40 -12.89 -2.72 -16.14
CA VAL A 40 -14.14 -2.95 -15.41
C VAL A 40 -14.13 -2.06 -14.18
N LEU A 41 -14.92 -0.99 -14.24
CA LEU A 41 -15.07 -0.04 -13.14
C LEU A 41 -15.90 -0.66 -12.02
N ASN A 42 -15.62 -0.24 -10.79
CA ASN A 42 -16.41 -0.57 -9.61
C ASN A 42 -16.61 -2.07 -9.32
N LEU A 43 -15.59 -2.88 -9.59
CA LEU A 43 -15.69 -4.34 -9.50
C LEU A 43 -15.85 -4.83 -8.06
N ASN A 44 -14.90 -4.50 -7.17
CA ASN A 44 -14.94 -4.98 -5.79
C ASN A 44 -15.54 -3.92 -4.89
N LYS A 45 -16.54 -4.29 -4.09
CA LYS A 45 -17.03 -3.46 -2.97
C LYS A 45 -16.52 -4.04 -1.65
N TYR A 46 -15.55 -3.38 -1.04
CA TYR A 46 -14.96 -3.85 0.21
C TYR A 46 -15.76 -3.35 1.42
N ILE A 47 -16.39 -4.27 2.15
CA ILE A 47 -17.07 -3.98 3.40
C ILE A 47 -16.02 -3.82 4.51
N GLY A 48 -16.09 -2.74 5.30
CA GLY A 48 -15.15 -2.47 6.40
C GLY A 48 -13.84 -1.75 6.02
N ALA A 49 -13.50 -1.64 4.73
CA ALA A 49 -12.30 -0.94 4.24
C ALA A 49 -12.62 0.39 3.54
N GLN A 50 -13.73 1.04 3.89
CA GLN A 50 -14.24 2.24 3.20
C GLN A 50 -13.23 3.40 3.17
N LYS A 51 -12.36 3.50 4.19
CA LYS A 51 -11.31 4.53 4.27
C LYS A 51 -10.29 4.45 3.12
N LEU A 52 -10.14 3.30 2.46
CA LEU A 52 -9.20 3.09 1.35
C LEU A 52 -9.86 3.22 -0.04
N GLY A 53 -11.06 3.79 -0.10
CA GLY A 53 -11.84 3.87 -1.33
C GLY A 53 -12.35 2.48 -1.67
N GLY A 54 -13.32 1.99 -0.90
CA GLY A 54 -13.86 0.62 -0.88
C GLY A 54 -14.52 0.13 -2.17
N ILE A 55 -14.10 0.66 -3.31
CA ILE A 55 -14.47 0.31 -4.67
C ILE A 55 -13.18 0.21 -5.50
N SER A 56 -12.94 -0.91 -6.19
CA SER A 56 -11.78 -1.08 -7.09
C SER A 56 -12.15 -1.02 -8.57
N THR A 57 -11.14 -0.75 -9.40
CA THR A 57 -11.21 -0.93 -10.86
C THR A 57 -10.33 -2.11 -11.25
N LEU A 58 -10.83 -2.96 -12.13
CA LEU A 58 -10.09 -4.09 -12.70
C LEU A 58 -9.64 -3.77 -14.12
N TYR A 59 -8.35 -3.93 -14.38
CA TYR A 59 -7.73 -3.89 -15.70
C TYR A 59 -7.42 -5.32 -16.13
N ARG A 60 -7.88 -5.71 -17.33
CA ARG A 60 -7.44 -6.94 -18.01
C ARG A 60 -6.52 -6.55 -19.16
N PHE A 61 -5.40 -7.25 -19.26
CA PHE A 61 -4.45 -7.07 -20.37
C PHE A 61 -3.99 -8.41 -20.93
N GLU A 62 -3.61 -8.38 -22.20
CA GLU A 62 -2.99 -9.50 -22.90
C GLU A 62 -1.48 -9.28 -22.99
N ILE A 63 -0.72 -10.34 -22.73
CA ILE A 63 0.74 -10.35 -22.81
C ILE A 63 1.11 -10.72 -24.24
N ILE A 64 1.86 -9.86 -24.93
CA ILE A 64 2.25 -10.07 -26.33
C ILE A 64 3.70 -10.55 -26.36
N HIS A 65 3.97 -11.63 -27.11
CA HIS A 65 5.33 -12.16 -27.23
C HIS A 65 6.13 -11.37 -28.29
N PRO A 66 7.42 -11.04 -28.04
CA PRO A 66 8.16 -11.28 -26.81
C PRO A 66 7.81 -10.26 -25.71
N ALA A 67 7.49 -10.75 -24.51
CA ALA A 67 7.29 -9.91 -23.33
C ALA A 67 8.55 -9.97 -22.46
N THR A 68 8.97 -8.82 -21.95
CA THR A 68 10.18 -8.67 -21.14
C THR A 68 9.85 -7.91 -19.86
N PRO A 69 10.41 -8.32 -18.70
CA PRO A 69 10.21 -7.59 -17.46
C PRO A 69 10.84 -6.19 -17.55
N LEU A 70 10.22 -5.21 -16.91
CA LEU A 70 10.80 -3.86 -16.79
C LEU A 70 11.96 -3.80 -15.79
N ILE A 71 11.93 -4.69 -14.78
CA ILE A 71 12.94 -4.79 -13.73
C ILE A 71 13.54 -6.19 -13.80
N GLU A 72 14.84 -6.25 -14.05
CA GLU A 72 15.64 -7.48 -13.99
C GLU A 72 16.43 -7.50 -12.69
N GLY A 73 16.34 -8.60 -11.93
CA GLY A 73 17.01 -8.73 -10.64
C GLY A 73 16.25 -8.10 -9.47
N GLU A 74 16.98 -7.58 -8.48
CA GLU A 74 16.42 -7.07 -7.23
C GLU A 74 15.90 -5.63 -7.37
N TYR A 75 14.67 -5.39 -6.93
CA TYR A 75 14.12 -4.04 -6.81
C TYR A 75 14.57 -3.39 -5.50
N LYS A 76 15.34 -2.30 -5.59
CA LYS A 76 15.98 -1.66 -4.43
C LYS A 76 15.28 -0.38 -3.94
N SER A 77 14.22 0.05 -4.61
CA SER A 77 13.48 1.24 -4.23
C SER A 77 12.35 0.89 -3.26
N SER A 78 11.77 1.92 -2.62
CA SER A 78 10.68 1.75 -1.67
C SER A 78 9.45 1.10 -2.32
N LEU A 79 8.85 0.14 -1.61
CA LEU A 79 7.66 -0.59 -2.02
C LEU A 79 6.41 -0.07 -1.31
N TYR A 80 6.56 0.36 -0.06
CA TYR A 80 5.43 0.77 0.76
C TYR A 80 5.32 2.30 0.83
N THR A 81 4.10 2.82 0.80
CA THR A 81 3.86 4.26 0.92
C THR A 81 4.39 4.84 2.23
N GLY A 82 4.47 4.02 3.29
CA GLY A 82 5.08 4.40 4.57
C GLY A 82 6.61 4.55 4.53
N GLU A 83 7.28 3.94 3.55
CA GLU A 83 8.72 4.14 3.30
C GLU A 83 8.96 5.42 2.51
N ILE A 84 8.06 5.73 1.57
CA ILE A 84 8.15 6.94 0.73
C ILE A 84 7.72 8.19 1.49
N ASN A 85 6.68 8.07 2.31
CA ASN A 85 6.10 9.17 3.10
C ASN A 85 6.05 8.74 4.58
N PRO A 86 7.16 8.85 5.32
CA PRO A 86 7.19 8.49 6.72
C PRO A 86 6.28 9.39 7.56
N ILE A 87 5.59 8.76 8.52
CA ILE A 87 4.59 9.39 9.39
C ILE A 87 4.99 9.12 10.83
N ILE A 88 4.98 10.17 11.65
CA ILE A 88 5.04 10.05 13.11
C ILE A 88 3.63 9.87 13.64
N ARG A 89 3.43 8.84 14.47
CA ARG A 89 2.13 8.56 15.10
C ARG A 89 2.26 8.75 16.59
N THR A 90 1.26 9.41 17.18
CA THR A 90 1.20 9.62 18.63
C THR A 90 0.22 8.62 19.24
N TYR A 91 0.68 7.88 20.24
CA TYR A 91 -0.11 6.92 20.99
C TYR A 91 -0.24 7.33 22.45
N GLU A 92 -1.44 7.17 23.01
CA GLU A 92 -1.72 7.34 24.43
C GLU A 92 -1.76 5.97 25.12
N CYS A 93 -1.02 5.80 26.21
CA CYS A 93 -1.11 4.63 27.07
C CYS A 93 -2.49 4.56 27.75
N LEU A 94 -3.19 3.44 27.63
CA LEU A 94 -4.54 3.30 28.20
C LEU A 94 -4.58 3.31 29.73
N ASN A 95 -3.47 2.96 30.39
CA ASN A 95 -3.35 2.98 31.85
C ASN A 95 -2.96 4.36 32.41
N CYS A 96 -1.76 4.86 32.10
CA CYS A 96 -1.23 6.10 32.70
C CYS A 96 -1.42 7.37 31.87
N LYS A 97 -2.04 7.28 30.68
CA LYS A 97 -2.32 8.43 29.81
C LYS A 97 -1.10 9.19 29.26
N SER A 98 0.10 8.64 29.39
CA SER A 98 1.28 9.19 28.73
C SER A 98 1.14 9.12 27.21
N SER A 99 1.55 10.20 26.54
CA SER A 99 1.62 10.27 25.07
C SER A 99 3.02 9.94 24.58
N ILE A 100 3.12 9.12 23.54
CA ILE A 100 4.37 8.57 23.02
C ILE A 100 4.35 8.69 21.50
N ASP A 101 5.34 9.37 20.95
CA ASP A 101 5.57 9.43 19.51
C ASP A 101 6.32 8.18 19.04
N ILE A 102 5.83 7.58 17.95
CA ILE A 102 6.47 6.46 17.27
C ILE A 102 6.70 6.78 15.79
N GLY A 103 7.78 6.25 15.24
CA GLY A 103 8.15 6.45 13.84
C GLY A 103 9.67 6.43 13.65
N ILE A 104 10.11 6.70 12.41
CA ILE A 104 11.54 6.81 12.10
C ILE A 104 12.16 7.90 13.00
N ASN A 105 13.34 7.60 13.55
CA ASN A 105 14.08 8.46 14.49
C ASN A 105 13.35 8.76 15.82
N GLN A 106 12.33 7.98 16.20
CA GLN A 106 11.71 8.04 17.53
C GLN A 106 12.29 6.95 18.45
N LEU A 107 11.93 7.01 19.73
CA LEU A 107 12.31 5.98 20.72
C LEU A 107 11.81 4.59 20.32
N PHE A 108 10.64 4.52 19.69
CA PHE A 108 10.08 3.31 19.11
C PHE A 108 9.73 3.55 17.65
N SER A 109 10.15 2.64 16.77
CA SER A 109 9.92 2.74 15.33
C SER A 109 8.52 2.29 14.95
N THR A 110 7.95 1.33 15.69
CA THR A 110 6.64 0.74 15.42
C THR A 110 5.79 0.63 16.68
N ILE A 111 4.48 0.44 16.50
CA ILE A 111 3.57 0.23 17.63
C ILE A 111 3.79 -1.15 18.26
N GLU A 112 4.22 -2.13 17.46
CA GLU A 112 4.62 -3.45 17.92
C GLU A 112 5.81 -3.37 18.87
N GLU A 113 6.83 -2.58 18.53
CA GLU A 113 8.00 -2.38 19.39
C GLU A 113 7.63 -1.71 20.72
N LEU A 114 6.79 -0.67 20.68
CA LEU A 114 6.26 -0.03 21.89
C LEU A 114 5.46 -1.01 22.76
N LYS A 115 4.63 -1.86 22.15
CA LYS A 115 3.86 -2.89 22.88
C LYS A 115 4.77 -3.92 23.53
N THR A 116 5.81 -4.37 22.84
CA THR A 116 6.78 -5.34 23.36
C THR A 116 7.59 -4.79 24.53
N ASN A 117 7.97 -3.51 24.48
CA ASN A 117 8.73 -2.87 25.58
C ASN A 117 7.81 -2.38 26.72
N GLY A 118 6.54 -2.13 26.42
CA GLY A 118 5.59 -1.53 27.35
C GLY A 118 5.77 -0.02 27.49
N CYS A 119 4.79 0.63 28.12
CA CYS A 119 4.81 2.06 28.35
C CYS A 119 6.02 2.46 29.22
N PRO A 120 6.86 3.43 28.81
CA PRO A 120 8.02 3.87 29.59
C PRO A 120 7.70 4.40 30.99
N GLN A 121 6.43 4.75 31.28
CA GLN A 121 5.99 5.28 32.57
C GLN A 121 5.35 4.24 33.48
N CYS A 122 4.72 3.20 32.94
CA CYS A 122 3.93 2.25 33.76
C CYS A 122 3.96 0.79 33.26
N SER A 123 4.80 0.48 32.28
CA SER A 123 4.98 -0.85 31.67
C SER A 123 3.72 -1.48 31.07
N HIS A 124 2.65 -0.70 30.85
CA HIS A 124 1.41 -1.21 30.25
C HIS A 124 1.55 -1.35 28.73
N GLU A 125 0.90 -2.35 28.15
CA GLU A 125 1.11 -2.74 26.74
C GLU A 125 -0.05 -2.32 25.81
N PHE A 126 -1.11 -1.70 26.35
CA PHE A 126 -2.25 -1.25 25.54
C PHE A 126 -2.23 0.26 25.33
N PHE A 127 -2.39 0.66 24.06
CA PHE A 127 -2.29 2.04 23.61
C PHE A 127 -3.40 2.37 22.62
N SER A 128 -3.85 3.62 22.61
CA SER A 128 -4.76 4.17 21.60
C SER A 128 -4.02 5.18 20.73
N LYS A 129 -4.23 5.14 19.41
CA LYS A 129 -3.69 6.17 18.51
C LYS A 129 -4.50 7.45 18.65
N ILE A 130 -3.85 8.57 18.96
CA ILE A 130 -4.51 9.87 19.14
C ILE A 130 -4.24 10.86 18.01
N SER A 131 -3.09 10.77 17.34
CA SER A 131 -2.79 11.63 16.18
C SER A 131 -1.74 11.03 15.26
N GLU A 132 -1.60 11.61 14.06
CA GLU A 132 -0.53 11.31 13.12
C GLU A 132 -0.13 12.57 12.36
N ARG A 133 1.16 12.72 12.06
CA ARG A 133 1.72 13.85 11.30
C ARG A 133 2.80 13.36 10.34
N LYS A 134 3.00 14.08 9.24
CA LYS A 134 4.16 13.82 8.38
C LYS A 134 5.44 14.08 9.16
N MET A 135 6.45 13.26 8.92
CA MET A 135 7.79 13.59 9.37
C MET A 135 8.27 14.81 8.57
N GLU A 136 8.72 15.85 9.26
CA GLU A 136 9.34 17.05 8.65
C GLU A 136 10.77 16.76 8.20
#